data_AF-A0A1Q7HSL5-F1
#
_entry.id   AF-A0A1Q7HSL5-F1
#
_cell.length_a   1.000
_cell.length_b   1.000
_cell.length_c   1.000
_cell.angle_alpha   90.00
_cell.angle_beta   90.00
_cell.angle_gamma   90.00
#
_symmetry.space_group_name_H-M   'P 1'
#
loop_
_entity.id
_entity.type
_entity.pdbx_description
1 polymer ?
#
loop_
_entity_poly.entity_id
_entity_poly.type
_entity_poly.pdbx_seq_one_letter_code
_entity_poly.pdbx_strand_id
1 'polypeptide(L)'
;MRRGAIFMDRDGTISEEVGYVNHVSRWRLLPRSLEAIRLVNQAGLLAIVATNQSGVARGYFSQDLVEAVHGRLRDLAEGSGARLDAIYYCPHHPSEGAAPWRSVCDCRKPKPGMILRAAREHPIDLPASFVIGDSVVDIEAG
;
A
#
# COMPACT_ATOMS: atom_id res chain seq x y z
N MET A 1 15.40 -16.72 -8.57
CA MET A 1 14.77 -16.24 -9.82
C MET A 1 13.99 -14.97 -9.48
N ARG A 2 14.09 -13.90 -10.29
CA ARG A 2 13.26 -12.70 -10.09
C ARG A 2 11.85 -12.95 -10.65
N ARG A 3 10.85 -12.30 -10.09
CA ARG A 3 9.43 -12.44 -10.46
C ARG A 3 8.80 -11.06 -10.64
N GLY A 4 7.84 -10.93 -11.54
CA GLY A 4 7.02 -9.71 -11.62
C GLY A 4 6.25 -9.48 -10.32
N ALA A 5 5.87 -8.23 -10.07
CA ALA A 5 5.07 -7.82 -8.93
C ALA A 5 3.85 -7.02 -9.39
N ILE A 6 2.76 -7.12 -8.64
CA ILE A 6 1.63 -6.19 -8.72
C ILE A 6 1.70 -5.32 -7.47
N PHE A 7 1.98 -4.04 -7.67
CA PHE A 7 1.94 -3.00 -6.66
C PHE A 7 0.54 -2.41 -6.61
N MET A 8 -0.12 -2.49 -5.46
CA MET A 8 -1.50 -2.04 -5.29
C MET A 8 -1.54 -0.88 -4.30
N ASP A 9 -2.30 0.17 -4.59
CA ASP A 9 -2.73 1.06 -3.50
C ASP A 9 -3.65 0.32 -2.54
N ARG A 10 -3.81 0.87 -1.33
CA ARG A 10 -4.70 0.35 -0.30
C ARG A 10 -6.06 1.00 -0.38
N ASP A 11 -6.12 2.29 -0.07
CA ASP A 11 -7.37 3.06 -0.03
C ASP A 11 -7.82 3.34 -1.47
N GLY A 12 -9.12 3.25 -1.74
CA GLY A 12 -9.68 3.34 -3.10
C GLY A 12 -9.46 2.13 -4.02
N THR A 13 -8.51 1.25 -3.68
CA THR A 13 -8.09 0.13 -4.55
C THR A 13 -8.32 -1.25 -3.93
N ILE A 14 -7.81 -1.51 -2.72
CA ILE A 14 -8.06 -2.75 -1.97
C ILE A 14 -9.23 -2.55 -1.00
N SER A 15 -9.29 -1.39 -0.36
CA SER A 15 -10.32 -0.96 0.57
C SER A 15 -11.07 0.27 0.07
N GLU A 16 -12.25 0.52 0.63
CA GLU A 16 -13.02 1.74 0.36
C GLU A 16 -12.18 2.99 0.70
N GLU A 17 -12.22 3.99 -0.17
CA GLU A 17 -11.69 5.33 0.11
C GLU A 17 -12.70 6.07 1.01
N VAL A 18 -12.34 6.21 2.29
CA VAL A 18 -13.17 6.89 3.30
C VAL A 18 -12.55 8.21 3.77
N GLY A 19 -11.59 8.73 3.01
CA GLY A 19 -10.72 9.82 3.41
C GLY A 19 -9.73 9.32 4.48
N TYR A 20 -9.85 9.85 5.68
CA TYR A 20 -8.97 9.44 6.77
C TYR A 20 -9.63 8.36 7.63
N VAL A 21 -9.09 7.14 7.55
CA VAL A 21 -9.42 6.06 8.47
C VAL A 21 -8.96 6.47 9.88
N ASN A 22 -9.83 7.15 10.62
CA ASN A 22 -9.57 7.55 12.00
C ASN A 22 -9.97 6.45 13.01
N HIS A 23 -10.51 5.32 12.54
CA HIS A 23 -10.81 4.14 13.34
C HIS A 23 -10.84 2.85 12.49
N VAL A 24 -10.30 1.75 13.00
CA VAL A 24 -10.19 0.46 12.27
C VAL A 24 -11.55 -0.06 11.78
N SER A 25 -12.63 0.19 12.53
CA SER A 25 -13.99 -0.27 12.16
C SER A 25 -14.56 0.39 10.90
N ARG A 26 -13.99 1.52 10.45
CA ARG A 26 -14.37 2.18 9.20
C ARG A 26 -13.66 1.61 7.99
N TRP A 27 -12.54 0.92 8.20
CA TRP A 27 -11.80 0.30 7.12
C TRP A 27 -12.52 -0.95 6.63
N ARG A 28 -12.88 -0.96 5.34
CA ARG A 28 -13.65 -2.02 4.70
C ARG A 28 -13.01 -2.40 3.38
N LEU A 29 -12.90 -3.69 3.13
CA LEU A 29 -12.43 -4.21 1.85
C LEU A 29 -13.47 -3.93 0.76
N LEU A 30 -12.97 -3.58 -0.43
CA LEU A 30 -13.80 -3.63 -1.62
C LEU A 30 -14.17 -5.09 -1.95
N PRO A 31 -15.33 -5.33 -2.58
CA PRO A 31 -15.69 -6.67 -3.02
C PRO A 31 -14.61 -7.26 -3.91
N ARG A 32 -14.28 -8.54 -3.68
CA ARG A 32 -13.32 -9.33 -4.47
C ARG A 32 -11.85 -8.89 -4.38
N SER A 33 -11.48 -7.93 -3.54
CA SER A 33 -10.06 -7.54 -3.37
C SER A 33 -9.16 -8.71 -2.97
N LEU A 34 -9.61 -9.53 -2.02
CA LEU A 34 -8.83 -10.71 -1.59
C LEU A 34 -8.76 -11.79 -2.68
N GLU A 35 -9.83 -11.96 -3.46
CA GLU A 35 -9.84 -12.85 -4.63
C GLU A 35 -8.82 -12.38 -5.67
N ALA A 36 -8.75 -11.08 -5.94
CA ALA A 36 -7.77 -10.49 -6.85
C ALA A 36 -6.33 -10.73 -6.36
N ILE A 37 -6.04 -10.50 -5.08
CA ILE A 37 -4.72 -10.78 -4.49
C ILE A 37 -4.37 -12.27 -4.65
N ARG A 38 -5.32 -13.17 -4.40
CA ARG A 38 -5.12 -14.61 -4.61
C ARG A 38 -4.80 -14.94 -6.08
N LEU A 39 -5.45 -14.29 -7.04
CA LEU A 39 -5.13 -14.46 -8.47
C LEU A 39 -3.72 -13.98 -8.81
N VAL A 40 -3.26 -12.87 -8.22
CA VAL A 40 -1.85 -12.41 -8.33
C VAL A 40 -0.89 -13.49 -7.82
N ASN A 41 -1.17 -14.07 -6.66
CA ASN A 41 -0.34 -15.14 -6.11
C ASN A 41 -0.33 -16.38 -7.01
N GLN A 42 -1.48 -16.78 -7.57
CA GLN A 42 -1.61 -17.94 -8.46
C GLN A 42 -0.89 -17.73 -9.80
N ALA A 43 -0.79 -16.49 -10.27
CA ALA A 43 0.01 -16.13 -11.44
C ALA A 43 1.54 -16.17 -11.18
N GLY A 44 1.97 -16.49 -9.95
CA GLY A 44 3.39 -16.50 -9.58
C GLY A 44 3.99 -15.11 -9.41
N LEU A 45 3.16 -14.06 -9.34
CA LEU A 45 3.58 -12.68 -9.11
C LEU A 45 3.60 -12.36 -7.61
N LEU A 46 4.41 -11.35 -7.25
CA LEU A 46 4.43 -10.80 -5.90
C LEU A 46 3.27 -9.82 -5.72
N ALA A 47 2.51 -9.94 -4.64
CA ALA A 47 1.43 -9.02 -4.28
C ALA A 47 1.95 -8.04 -3.22
N ILE A 48 2.13 -6.77 -3.61
CA ILE A 48 2.73 -5.75 -2.75
C ILE A 48 1.78 -4.57 -2.61
N VAL A 49 1.55 -4.09 -1.39
CA VAL A 49 0.81 -2.85 -1.15
C VAL A 49 1.80 -1.67 -1.07
N ALA A 50 1.48 -0.56 -1.72
CA ALA A 50 2.24 0.69 -1.67
C ALA A 50 1.28 1.89 -1.51
N THR A 51 1.15 2.42 -0.28
CA THR A 51 0.08 3.39 0.06
C THR A 51 0.58 4.68 0.71
N ASN A 52 -0.04 5.81 0.38
CA ASN A 52 0.22 7.09 1.05
C ASN A 52 -0.67 7.19 2.30
N GLN A 53 -0.08 7.39 3.48
CA GLN A 53 -0.79 7.50 4.77
C GLN A 53 -0.50 8.85 5.44
N SER A 54 -0.69 9.96 4.71
CA SER A 54 -0.41 11.32 5.22
C SER A 54 -1.28 11.76 6.39
N GLY A 55 -2.33 11.01 6.74
CA GLY A 55 -3.08 11.25 7.97
C GLY A 55 -2.19 11.18 9.22
N VAL A 56 -1.08 10.44 9.18
CA VAL A 56 -0.05 10.45 10.24
C VAL A 56 0.59 11.83 10.36
N ALA A 57 1.11 12.38 9.27
CA ALA A 57 1.69 13.73 9.30
C ALA A 57 0.67 14.79 9.73
N ARG A 58 -0.56 14.68 9.26
CA ARG A 58 -1.64 15.63 9.56
C ARG A 58 -2.21 15.49 10.98
N GLY A 59 -1.81 14.47 11.74
CA GLY A 59 -2.30 14.22 13.09
C GLY A 59 -3.73 13.65 13.16
N TYR A 60 -4.26 13.14 12.04
CA TYR A 60 -5.60 12.56 11.97
C TYR A 60 -5.67 11.16 12.57
N PHE A 61 -4.54 10.43 12.56
CA PHE A 61 -4.39 9.13 13.19
C PHE A 61 -2.92 8.82 13.48
N SER A 62 -2.67 7.86 14.38
CA SER A 62 -1.33 7.41 14.73
C SER A 62 -0.77 6.40 13.71
N GLN A 63 0.54 6.22 13.75
CA GLN A 63 1.20 5.13 13.02
C GLN A 63 0.71 3.75 13.50
N ASP A 64 0.43 3.59 14.80
CA ASP A 64 -0.11 2.34 15.35
C ASP A 64 -1.46 1.96 14.72
N LEU A 65 -2.30 2.96 14.39
CA LEU A 65 -3.55 2.69 13.69
C LEU A 65 -3.31 2.17 12.27
N VAL A 66 -2.33 2.72 11.56
CA VAL A 66 -1.92 2.26 10.23
C VAL A 66 -1.46 0.80 10.30
N GLU A 67 -0.60 0.49 11.27
CA GLU A 67 -0.12 -0.89 11.48
C GLU A 67 -1.24 -1.85 11.87
N ALA A 68 -2.19 -1.42 12.71
CA ALA A 68 -3.35 -2.23 13.06
C ALA A 68 -4.23 -2.55 11.84
N VAL A 69 -4.44 -1.57 10.94
CA VAL A 69 -5.15 -1.78 9.67
C VAL A 69 -4.37 -2.73 8.76
N HIS A 70 -3.05 -2.58 8.67
CA HIS A 70 -2.20 -3.47 7.87
C HIS A 70 -2.18 -4.90 8.43
N GLY A 71 -2.14 -5.07 9.75
CA GLY A 71 -2.27 -6.37 10.41
C GLY A 71 -3.60 -7.03 10.06
N ARG A 72 -4.72 -6.30 10.22
CA ARG A 72 -6.05 -6.78 9.84
C ARG A 72 -6.13 -7.17 8.35
N LEU A 73 -5.53 -6.39 7.46
CA LEU A 73 -5.49 -6.73 6.03
C LEU A 73 -4.71 -8.02 5.77
N ARG A 74 -3.57 -8.23 6.45
CA ARG A 74 -2.81 -9.49 6.35
C ARG A 74 -3.62 -10.67 6.86
N ASP A 75 -4.25 -10.55 8.03
CA ASP A 75 -5.05 -11.62 8.63
C ASP A 75 -6.22 -12.03 7.72
N LEU A 76 -6.91 -11.04 7.14
CA LEU A 76 -8.00 -11.29 6.19
C LEU A 76 -7.49 -11.93 4.89
N ALA A 77 -6.36 -11.48 4.38
CA ALA A 77 -5.74 -12.08 3.19
C ALA A 77 -5.39 -13.56 3.47
N GLU A 78 -4.67 -13.84 4.55
CA GLU A 78 -4.27 -15.20 4.93
C GLU A 78 -5.48 -16.11 5.15
N GLY A 79 -6.49 -15.63 5.89
CA GLY A 79 -7.74 -16.37 6.12
C GLY A 79 -8.54 -16.67 4.84
N SER A 80 -8.27 -15.96 3.75
CA SER A 80 -8.88 -16.18 2.43
C SER A 80 -8.01 -17.00 1.46
N GLY A 81 -6.84 -17.45 1.90
CA GLY A 81 -5.85 -18.13 1.06
C GLY A 81 -5.11 -17.18 0.10
N ALA A 82 -5.15 -15.88 0.35
CA ALA A 82 -4.37 -14.86 -0.34
C ALA A 82 -3.12 -14.51 0.49
N ARG A 83 -2.08 -13.99 -0.17
CA ARG A 83 -0.84 -13.58 0.48
C ARG A 83 -0.43 -12.20 -0.01
N LEU A 84 -0.13 -11.31 0.94
CA LEU A 84 0.59 -10.07 0.68
C LEU A 84 2.07 -10.28 1.01
N ASP A 85 2.92 -10.20 -0.02
CA ASP A 85 4.36 -10.39 0.12
C ASP A 85 5.02 -9.21 0.87
N ALA A 86 4.48 -8.00 0.72
CA ALA A 86 4.88 -6.83 1.50
C ALA A 86 3.80 -5.74 1.55
N ILE A 87 3.91 -4.86 2.54
CA ILE A 87 3.12 -3.63 2.64
C ILE A 87 4.10 -2.50 2.93
N TYR A 88 4.16 -1.52 2.04
CA TYR A 88 4.92 -0.29 2.18
C TYR A 88 3.94 0.88 2.30
N TYR A 89 4.26 1.84 3.16
CA TYR A 89 3.49 3.06 3.27
C TYR A 89 4.36 4.28 3.52
N CYS A 90 3.85 5.44 3.12
CA CYS A 90 4.47 6.73 3.40
C CYS A 90 3.64 7.53 4.42
N PRO A 91 4.12 7.77 5.65
CA PRO A 91 3.42 8.59 6.65
C PRO A 91 3.55 10.11 6.39
N HIS A 92 4.43 10.52 5.48
CA HIS A 92 4.87 11.91 5.34
C HIS A 92 3.90 12.78 4.55
N HIS A 93 4.00 14.09 4.83
CA HIS A 93 3.41 15.15 4.02
C HIS A 93 4.43 16.28 3.83
N PRO A 94 4.53 16.91 2.65
CA PRO A 94 5.60 17.87 2.36
C PRO A 94 5.48 19.20 3.15
N SER A 95 4.26 19.64 3.50
CA SER A 95 4.01 20.97 4.08
C SER A 95 3.10 20.98 5.33
N GLU A 96 2.06 20.16 5.36
CA GLU A 96 1.20 19.97 6.55
C GLU A 96 1.82 19.05 7.62
N GLY A 97 1.45 19.28 8.88
CA GLY A 97 1.85 18.44 10.01
C GLY A 97 3.03 18.95 10.84
N ALA A 98 3.56 18.07 11.70
CA ALA A 98 4.75 18.31 12.52
C ALA A 98 5.88 17.33 12.16
N ALA A 99 7.12 17.71 12.46
CA ALA A 99 8.26 16.80 12.38
C ALA A 99 8.05 15.59 13.33
N PRO A 100 8.52 14.38 12.97
CA PRO A 100 9.32 14.05 11.78
C PRO A 100 8.48 13.84 10.49
N TRP A 101 7.16 13.84 10.59
CA TRP A 101 6.27 13.43 9.50
C TRP A 101 6.03 14.53 8.45
N ARG A 102 6.13 15.80 8.84
CA ARG A 102 6.23 16.90 7.89
C ARG A 102 7.62 16.91 7.27
N SER A 103 7.75 16.31 6.10
CA SER A 103 9.03 16.14 5.41
C SER A 103 8.84 15.91 3.90
N VAL A 104 9.76 16.45 3.11
CA VAL A 104 9.91 16.08 1.69
C VAL A 104 10.68 14.76 1.64
N CYS A 105 9.96 13.66 1.48
CA CYS A 105 10.54 12.32 1.41
C CYS A 105 10.55 11.78 -0.02
N ASP A 106 11.22 10.65 -0.23
CA ASP A 106 11.22 9.95 -1.53
C ASP A 106 10.19 8.83 -1.63
N CYS A 107 9.55 8.46 -0.53
CA CYS A 107 8.58 7.37 -0.50
C CYS A 107 7.14 7.79 -0.87
N ARG A 108 6.78 9.08 -0.77
CA ARG A 108 5.42 9.55 -1.05
C ARG A 108 5.13 9.51 -2.55
N LYS A 109 4.09 8.76 -2.97
CA LYS A 109 3.59 8.80 -4.36
C LYS A 109 3.20 10.25 -4.73
N PRO A 110 3.55 10.76 -5.93
CA PRO A 110 3.96 10.02 -7.12
C PRO A 110 5.45 9.63 -7.21
N LYS A 111 6.27 9.86 -6.17
CA LYS A 111 7.65 9.35 -6.21
C LYS A 111 7.66 7.81 -6.10
N PRO A 112 8.57 7.13 -6.82
CA PRO A 112 8.62 5.66 -6.88
C PRO A 112 9.31 5.02 -5.65
N GLY A 113 9.61 5.77 -4.59
CA GLY A 113 10.50 5.29 -3.52
C GLY A 113 10.02 4.01 -2.81
N MET A 114 8.72 3.82 -2.65
CA MET A 114 8.16 2.56 -2.10
C MET A 114 8.37 1.37 -3.04
N ILE A 115 8.15 1.56 -4.34
CA ILE A 115 8.37 0.53 -5.38
C ILE A 115 9.85 0.16 -5.46
N LEU A 116 10.73 1.17 -5.52
CA LEU A 116 12.18 0.95 -5.56
C LEU A 116 12.70 0.29 -4.28
N ARG A 117 12.09 0.59 -3.12
CA ARG A 117 12.41 -0.09 -1.86
C ARG A 117 12.03 -1.57 -1.93
N ALA A 118 10.82 -1.87 -2.38
CA ALA A 118 10.38 -3.25 -2.56
C ALA A 118 11.30 -4.04 -3.51
N ALA A 119 11.74 -3.42 -4.61
CA ALA A 119 12.64 -4.07 -5.57
C ALA A 119 14.05 -4.35 -5.01
N ARG A 120 14.46 -3.65 -3.95
CA ARG A 120 15.72 -3.95 -3.21
C ARG A 120 15.53 -5.06 -2.18
N GLU A 121 14.37 -5.11 -1.53
CA GLU A 121 14.10 -6.05 -0.43
C GLU A 121 13.56 -7.41 -0.93
N HIS A 122 13.00 -7.45 -2.14
CA HIS A 122 12.41 -8.64 -2.75
C HIS A 122 12.98 -8.90 -4.15
N PRO A 123 12.95 -10.16 -4.63
CA PRO A 123 13.45 -10.52 -5.97
C PRO A 123 12.46 -10.11 -7.06
N ILE A 124 12.23 -8.81 -7.23
CA ILE A 124 11.27 -8.23 -8.20
C ILE A 124 11.95 -8.00 -9.55
N ASP A 125 11.23 -8.35 -10.61
CA ASP A 125 11.52 -7.95 -11.99
C ASP A 125 10.63 -6.76 -12.38
N LEU A 126 11.15 -5.54 -12.23
CA LEU A 126 10.37 -4.31 -12.44
C LEU A 126 9.77 -4.20 -13.86
N PRO A 127 10.49 -4.50 -14.95
CA PRO A 127 9.90 -4.55 -16.29
C PRO A 127 8.71 -5.51 -16.46
N ALA A 128 8.60 -6.53 -15.61
CA ALA A 128 7.49 -7.48 -15.58
C ALA A 128 6.47 -7.18 -14.46
N SER A 129 6.50 -5.97 -13.91
CA SER A 129 5.66 -5.54 -12.79
C SER A 129 4.64 -4.48 -13.23
N PHE A 130 3.58 -4.33 -12.45
CA PHE A 130 2.48 -3.40 -12.73
C PHE A 130 2.07 -2.65 -11.47
N VAL A 131 1.54 -1.44 -11.64
CA VAL A 131 0.89 -0.68 -10.57
C VAL A 131 -0.61 -0.65 -10.81
N ILE A 132 -1.39 -0.84 -9.75
CA ILE A 132 -2.84 -0.71 -9.72
C ILE A 132 -3.20 0.28 -8.62
N GLY A 133 -3.91 1.34 -8.98
CA GLY A 133 -4.36 2.38 -8.07
C GLY A 133 -5.56 3.12 -8.66
N ASP A 134 -6.31 3.81 -7.81
CA ASP A 134 -7.48 4.61 -8.21
C ASP A 134 -7.11 6.06 -8.55
N SER A 135 -5.86 6.47 -8.30
CA SER A 135 -5.41 7.85 -8.48
C SER A 135 -4.26 7.98 -9.51
N VAL A 136 -4.15 9.17 -10.11
CA VAL A 136 -3.07 9.46 -11.07
C VAL A 136 -1.69 9.33 -10.44
N VAL A 137 -1.54 9.64 -9.14
CA VAL A 137 -0.24 9.56 -8.47
C VAL A 137 0.26 8.11 -8.32
N ASP A 138 -0.63 7.13 -8.41
CA ASP A 138 -0.25 5.71 -8.45
C ASP A 138 0.41 5.38 -9.77
N ILE A 139 -0.21 5.84 -10.86
CA ILE A 139 0.25 5.61 -12.22
C ILE A 139 1.57 6.35 -12.47
N GLU A 140 1.73 7.58 -11.96
CA GLU A 140 2.99 8.33 -12.05
C GLU A 140 4.13 7.72 -11.23
N ALA A 141 3.81 6.95 -10.18
CA ALA A 141 4.82 6.28 -9.37
C ALA A 141 5.35 4.98 -10.01
N GLY A 142 4.57 4.35 -10.89
CA GLY A 142 4.91 3.11 -11.61
C GLY A 142 5.79 3.35 -12.82
#